data_AF-A0A7D5M5B8-F1
#
_entry.id   AF-A0A7D5M5B8-F1
#
_cell.length_a   1.000
_cell.length_b   1.000
_cell.length_c   1.000
_cell.angle_alpha   90.00
_cell.angle_beta   90.00
_cell.angle_gamma   90.00
#
_symmetry.space_group_name_H-M   'P 1'
#
loop_
_entity.id
_entity.type
_entity.pdbx_description
1 polymer ?
#
loop_
_entity_poly.entity_id
_entity_poly.type
_entity_poly.pdbx_seq_one_letter_code
_entity_poly.pdbx_strand_id
1 'polypeptide(L)' 'MGEKINCECIECNCQEIFEVIETEELINLIQHGRLNSEQISFLKTRVGSKICKQCFVEKHCK' A
#
# COMPACT_ATOMS: atom_id res chain seq x y z
N MET A 1 -10.14 9.11 3.42
CA MET A 1 -9.57 9.69 2.18
C MET A 1 -8.08 9.50 2.35
N GLY A 2 -7.52 8.43 1.77
CA GLY A 2 -6.15 8.05 2.05
C GLY A 2 -5.15 9.08 1.50
N GLU A 3 -4.04 9.27 2.21
CA GLU A 3 -2.98 10.15 1.75
C GLU A 3 -2.28 9.54 0.54
N LYS A 4 -2.27 10.28 -0.58
CA LYS A 4 -1.49 9.89 -1.76
C LYS A 4 -0.06 10.32 -1.54
N ILE A 5 0.85 9.35 -1.45
CA ILE A 5 2.28 9.62 -1.35
C ILE A 5 3.01 9.05 -2.57
N ASN A 6 4.18 9.62 -2.81
CA ASN A 6 5.13 9.03 -3.73
C ASN A 6 5.80 7.84 -3.05
N CYS A 7 6.04 6.80 -3.84
CA CYS A 7 6.84 5.68 -3.40
C CYS A 7 8.25 6.12 -2.99
N GLU A 8 8.60 5.87 -1.73
CA GLU A 8 9.93 6.11 -1.19
C GLU A 8 10.82 4.86 -1.34
N CYS A 9 10.71 4.16 -2.48
CA CYS A 9 11.55 2.99 -2.77
C CYS A 9 12.99 3.43 -3.03
N ILE A 10 13.90 3.16 -2.09
CA ILE A 10 15.32 3.51 -2.21
C ILE A 10 16.02 2.69 -3.30
N GLU A 11 15.64 1.42 -3.47
CA GLU A 11 16.30 0.51 -4.42
C GLU A 11 15.93 0.75 -5.89
N CYS A 12 14.74 1.27 -6.16
CA CYS A 12 14.17 1.40 -7.50
C CYS A 12 13.80 2.83 -7.88
N ASN A 13 13.93 3.79 -6.94
CA ASN A 13 13.56 5.19 -7.10
C ASN A 13 12.16 5.35 -7.75
N CYS A 14 11.23 4.45 -7.40
CA CYS A 14 9.90 4.43 -7.97
C CYS A 14 9.21 5.76 -7.64
N GLN A 15 8.89 6.57 -8.64
CA GLN A 15 8.12 7.80 -8.45
C GLN A 15 6.61 7.57 -8.57
N GLU A 16 6.17 6.32 -8.39
CA GLU A 16 4.77 5.96 -8.47
C GLU A 16 4.00 6.57 -7.29
N ILE A 17 2.94 7.30 -7.62
CA ILE A 17 2.03 7.90 -6.65
C ILE A 17 0.98 6.85 -6.31
N PHE A 18 0.89 6.48 -5.04
CA PHE A 18 -0.10 5.53 -4.56
C PHE A 18 -0.77 6.04 -3.29
N GLU A 19 -1.96 5.52 -3.02
CA GLU A 19 -2.72 5.87 -1.84
C GLU A 19 -2.27 5.01 -0.65
N VAL A 20 -1.75 5.66 0.39
CA VAL A 20 -1.46 5.03 1.67
C VAL A 20 -2.77 4.94 2.42
N ILE A 21 -3.04 3.75 2.93
CA ILE A 21 -4.16 3.51 3.82
C ILE A 21 -3.61 3.39 5.23
N GLU A 22 -4.06 4.27 6.11
CA GLU A 22 -3.80 4.15 7.53
C GLU A 22 -4.57 2.97 8.13
N THR A 23 -4.06 2.44 9.25
CA THR A 23 -4.64 1.26 9.91
C THR A 23 -6.13 1.44 10.19
N GLU A 24 -6.57 2.65 10.56
CA GLU A 24 -7.97 2.96 10.84
C GLU A 24 -8.85 2.94 9.58
N GLU A 25 -8.38 3.51 8.46
CA GLU A 25 -9.08 3.40 7.18
C GLU A 25 -9.10 1.96 6.67
N LEU A 26 -8.02 1.20 6.87
CA LEU A 26 -7.98 -0.22 6.53
C LEU A 26 -9.05 -0.99 7.29
N ILE A 27 -9.13 -0.79 8.60
CA ILE A 27 -10.11 -1.43 9.47
C ILE A 27 -11.53 -1.07 9.03
N ASN A 28 -11.79 0.19 8.68
CA ASN A 28 -13.08 0.61 8.13
C ASN A 28 -13.41 -0.09 6.81
N LEU A 29 -12.48 -0.14 5.87
CA LEU A 29 -12.68 -0.78 4.56
C LEU A 29 -12.91 -2.30 4.69
N ILE A 30 -12.24 -2.95 5.65
CA ILE A 30 -12.46 -4.36 6.00
C ILE A 30 -13.87 -4.54 6.60
N GLN A 31 -14.25 -3.72 7.57
CA GLN A 31 -15.56 -3.81 8.24
C GLN A 31 -16.73 -3.57 7.28
N HIS A 32 -16.55 -2.67 6.31
CA HIS A 32 -17.55 -2.42 5.27
C HIS A 32 -17.53 -3.46 4.13
N GLY A 33 -16.69 -4.49 4.20
CA GLY A 33 -16.62 -5.56 3.21
C GLY A 33 -16.21 -5.09 1.81
N ARG A 34 -15.52 -3.94 1.71
CA ARG A 34 -15.13 -3.32 0.43
C ARG A 34 -13.78 -3.82 -0.10
N LEU A 35 -13.08 -4.66 0.67
CA LEU A 35 -11.77 -5.20 0.33
C LEU A 35 -11.83 -6.73 0.26
N ASN A 36 -11.21 -7.28 -0.78
CA ASN A 36 -11.02 -8.73 -0.90
C ASN A 36 -9.86 -9.19 0.00
N SER A 37 -9.86 -10.47 0.39
CA SER A 37 -8.87 -11.09 1.28
C SER A 37 -7.41 -10.84 0.85
N GLU A 38 -7.14 -10.85 -0.46
CA GLU A 38 -5.82 -10.51 -1.02
C GLU A 38 -5.45 -9.05 -0.80
N GLN A 39 -6.40 -8.12 -1.00
CA GLN A 39 -6.18 -6.71 -0.74
C GLN A 39 -5.97 -6.43 0.75
N ILE A 40 -6.70 -7.13 1.63
CA ILE A 40 -6.55 -7.02 3.08
C ILE A 40 -5.17 -7.50 3.52
N SER A 41 -4.74 -8.67 3.06
CA SER A 41 -3.43 -9.23 3.38
C SER A 41 -2.32 -8.30 2.90
N PHE A 42 -2.46 -7.82 1.66
CA PHE A 42 -1.51 -6.89 1.06
C PHE A 42 -1.43 -5.55 1.81
N LEU A 43 -2.57 -4.96 2.17
CA LEU A 43 -2.62 -3.71 2.91
C LEU A 43 -2.13 -3.88 4.36
N LYS A 44 -2.46 -4.98 5.05
CA LYS A 44 -1.94 -5.28 6.40
C LYS A 44 -0.42 -5.38 6.42
N THR A 45 0.19 -5.97 5.39
CA THR A 45 1.66 -6.11 5.32
C THR A 45 2.35 -4.77 5.01
N ARG A 46 1.59 -3.78 4.57
CA ARG A 46 2.06 -2.48 4.08
C ARG A 46 1.54 -1.29 4.88
N VAL A 47 0.75 -1.52 5.92
CA VAL A 47 0.34 -0.50 6.88
C VAL A 47 1.59 0.18 7.43
N GLY A 48 1.69 1.50 7.24
CA GLY A 48 2.87 2.30 7.62
C GLY A 48 4.08 2.19 6.67
N SER A 49 4.02 1.39 5.60
CA SER A 49 5.08 1.35 4.57
C SER A 49 4.85 2.39 3.49
N LYS A 50 5.91 3.13 3.19
CA LYS A 50 5.90 4.23 2.21
C LYS A 50 6.30 3.80 0.78
N ILE A 51 6.37 2.50 0.51
CA ILE A 51 6.81 1.94 -0.78
C ILE A 51 5.62 1.40 -1.57
N CYS A 52 5.61 1.48 -2.90
CA CYS A 52 4.49 1.10 -3.80
C CYS A 52 4.19 -0.41 -3.77
N LYS A 53 3.03 -0.86 -4.31
CA LYS A 53 2.70 -2.30 -4.36
C LYS A 53 3.70 -3.08 -5.19
N GLN A 54 4.12 -2.51 -6.32
CA GLN A 54 5.12 -3.14 -7.15
C GLN A 54 6.42 -3.29 -6.38
N CYS A 55 6.94 -2.23 -5.74
CA CYS A 55 8.17 -2.34 -4.95
C CYS A 55 8.10 -3.33 -3.79
N PHE A 56 6.92 -3.49 -3.18
CA PHE A 56 6.72 -4.39 -2.04
C PHE A 56 6.60 -5.87 -2.46
N VAL A 57 5.87 -6.16 -3.53
CA VAL A 57 5.57 -7.55 -3.97
C VAL A 57 6.54 -8.02 -5.05
N GLU A 58 6.78 -7.16 -6.04
CA GLU A 58 7.65 -7.43 -7.17
C GLU A 58 8.96 -6.68 -6.95
N LYS A 59 9.85 -7.33 -6.19
CA LYS A 59 11.26 -6.96 -5.96
C LYS A 59 11.76 -6.02 -7.06
N HIS A 60 11.84 -4.75 -6.67
CA HIS A 60 12.53 -3.62 -7.28
C HIS A 60 12.84 -3.78 -8.77
N CYS A 61 12.07 -3.04 -9.58
CA CYS A 61 12.25 -2.77 -11.01
C CYS A 61 13.43 -3.52 -11.65
N LYS A 62 13.08 -4.54 -12.45
CA LYS A 62 13.94 -5.28 -13.40
C LYS A 62 15.33 -4.72 -13.67
#